data_AF-R5ZSW5-F1
#
_entry.id   AF-R5ZSW5-F1
#
_cell.length_a   1.000
_cell.length_b   1.000
_cell.length_c   1.000
_cell.angle_alpha   90.00
_cell.angle_beta   90.00
_cell.angle_gamma   90.00
#
_symmetry.space_group_name_H-M   'P 1'
#
loop_
_entity.id
_entity.type
_entity.pdbx_description
1 polymer ?
#
loop_
_entity_poly.entity_id
_entity_poly.type
_entity_poly.pdbx_seq_one_letter_code
_entity_poly.pdbx_strand_id
1 'polypeptide(L)'
;MAGTSLQIDDEYCENMKKYYTDQGEKLEGYLSEYITILENISKTGIKKGNVNSSLKSYISYAKKLKGQINNASKTAESQVTNFLKSIDEADQYLF
;
A
#
# COMPACT_ATOMS: atom_id res chain seq x y z
N MET A 1 -38.80 -16.14 -9.18
CA MET A 1 -37.98 -16.02 -7.96
C MET A 1 -37.65 -14.54 -7.82
N ALA A 2 -38.16 -13.87 -6.80
CA ALA A 2 -37.75 -12.50 -6.50
C ALA A 2 -36.32 -12.57 -5.94
N GLY A 3 -35.35 -12.79 -6.84
CA GLY A 3 -33.94 -12.74 -6.52
C GLY A 3 -33.62 -11.28 -6.32
N THR A 4 -33.16 -10.93 -5.12
CA THR A 4 -32.57 -9.63 -4.82
C THR A 4 -31.60 -9.28 -5.94
N SER A 5 -31.89 -8.25 -6.74
CA SER A 5 -30.97 -7.79 -7.77
C SER A 5 -29.67 -7.41 -7.08
N LEU A 6 -28.55 -8.02 -7.48
CA LEU A 6 -27.24 -7.60 -7.01
C LEU A 6 -27.09 -6.12 -7.38
N GLN A 7 -26.94 -5.26 -6.38
CA GLN A 7 -26.65 -3.85 -6.55
C GLN A 7 -25.21 -3.62 -6.11
N ILE A 8 -24.38 -3.20 -7.06
CA ILE A 8 -23.01 -2.76 -6.79
C ILE A 8 -23.06 -1.27 -6.49
N ASP A 9 -22.35 -0.86 -5.43
CA ASP A 9 -22.17 0.55 -5.07
C ASP A 9 -20.83 1.02 -5.62
N ASP A 10 -20.86 1.63 -6.80
CA ASP A 10 -19.68 2.13 -7.49
C ASP A 10 -18.98 3.24 -6.70
N GLU A 11 -19.74 4.07 -5.99
CA GLU A 11 -19.20 5.15 -5.16
C GLU A 11 -18.38 4.55 -4.01
N TYR A 12 -18.88 3.51 -3.36
CA TYR A 12 -18.11 2.77 -2.36
C TYR A 12 -16.82 2.19 -2.94
N CYS A 13 -16.89 1.55 -4.12
CA CYS A 13 -15.70 0.98 -4.77
C CYS A 13 -14.66 2.06 -5.14
N GLU A 14 -15.08 3.21 -5.66
CA GLU A 14 -14.20 4.35 -5.94
C GLU A 14 -13.57 4.92 -4.66
N ASN A 15 -14.34 5.02 -3.58
CA ASN A 15 -13.81 5.41 -2.28
C ASN A 15 -12.78 4.41 -1.75
N MET A 16 -12.97 3.11 -1.99
CA MET A 16 -12.00 2.08 -1.60
C MET A 16 -10.71 2.14 -2.41
N LYS A 17 -10.77 2.44 -3.72
CA LYS A 17 -9.57 2.68 -4.54
C LYS A 17 -8.70 3.78 -3.91
N LYS A 18 -9.33 4.93 -3.63
CA LYS A 18 -8.66 6.06 -2.99
C LYS A 18 -8.13 5.72 -1.61
N TYR A 19 -8.91 4.99 -0.81
CA TYR A 19 -8.46 4.55 0.51
C TYR A 19 -7.17 3.74 0.43
N TYR A 20 -7.08 2.75 -0.47
CA TYR A 20 -5.88 1.93 -0.59
C TYR A 20 -4.65 2.75 -1.00
N THR A 21 -4.79 3.64 -1.99
CA THR A 21 -3.68 4.50 -2.41
C THR A 21 -3.23 5.44 -1.29
N ASP A 22 -4.17 6.09 -0.61
CA ASP A 22 -3.90 7.03 0.49
C ASP A 22 -3.19 6.33 1.67
N GLN A 23 -3.62 5.10 2.03
CA GLN A 23 -2.95 4.32 3.07
C GLN A 23 -1.56 3.87 2.63
N GLY A 24 -1.40 3.46 1.37
CA GLY A 24 -0.11 3.07 0.81
C GLY A 24 0.92 4.20 0.92
N GLU A 25 0.54 5.40 0.47
CA GLU A 25 1.40 6.58 0.52
C GLU A 25 1.79 6.96 1.95
N LYS A 26 0.84 6.94 2.89
CA LYS A 26 1.09 7.23 4.32
C LYS A 26 2.08 6.26 4.93
N LEU A 27 1.86 4.96 4.73
CA LEU A 27 2.73 3.91 5.27
C LEU A 27 4.13 3.95 4.67
N GLU A 28 4.25 4.22 3.37
CA GLU A 28 5.53 4.44 2.70
C GLU A 28 6.26 5.68 3.25
N GLY A 29 5.50 6.74 3.56
CA GLY A 29 6.00 7.93 4.26
C GLY A 29 6.57 7.60 5.63
N TYR A 30 5.81 6.88 6.47
CA TYR A 30 6.27 6.46 7.80
C TYR A 30 7.51 5.57 7.74
N LEU A 31 7.56 4.63 6.80
CA LEU A 31 8.74 3.80 6.59
C LEU A 31 9.97 4.65 6.22
N SER A 32 9.79 5.64 5.35
CA SER A 32 10.86 6.53 4.92
C SER A 32 11.39 7.37 6.09
N GLU A 33 10.51 7.96 6.88
CA GLU A 33 10.86 8.74 8.07
C GLU A 33 11.60 7.87 9.11
N TYR A 34 11.09 6.66 9.36
CA TYR A 34 11.71 5.70 10.27
C TYR A 34 13.14 5.35 9.84
N ILE A 35 13.36 5.05 8.55
CA ILE A 35 14.69 4.79 8.00
C ILE A 35 15.62 5.99 8.20
N THR A 36 15.13 7.21 7.95
CA THR A 36 15.91 8.44 8.16
C THR A 36 16.34 8.60 9.63
N ILE A 37 15.43 8.35 10.58
CA ILE A 37 15.75 8.40 12.02
C ILE A 37 16.84 7.38 12.36
N LEU A 38 16.71 6.13 11.89
CA LEU A 38 17.71 5.09 12.14
C LEU A 38 19.08 5.42 11.53
N GLU A 39 19.10 5.97 10.33
CA GLU A 39 20.34 6.44 9.70
C GLU A 39 21.01 7.56 10.50
N ASN A 40 20.22 8.49 11.04
CA ASN A 40 20.73 9.54 11.92
C ASN A 40 21.32 8.95 13.20
N ILE A 41 20.61 8.03 13.87
CA ILE A 41 21.13 7.33 15.06
C ILE A 41 22.44 6.59 14.74
N SER A 42 22.52 5.92 13.59
CA SER A 42 23.74 5.23 13.15
C SER A 42 24.91 6.17 12.89
N LYS A 43 24.66 7.43 12.53
CA LYS A 43 25.69 8.43 12.22
C LYS A 43 26.13 9.23 13.45
N THR A 44 25.22 9.53 14.37
CA THR A 44 25.46 10.47 15.47
C THR A 44 25.56 9.80 16.84
N GLY A 45 24.75 8.78 17.10
CA GLY A 45 24.69 8.10 18.40
C GLY A 45 25.58 6.85 18.46
N ILE A 46 25.26 5.85 17.64
CA ILE A 46 25.92 4.54 17.68
C ILE A 46 26.91 4.45 16.53
N LYS A 47 28.08 5.08 16.65
CA LYS A 47 29.00 5.30 15.52
C LYS A 47 29.84 4.07 15.12
N LYS A 48 30.09 3.12 16.02
CA LYS A 48 30.97 1.96 15.80
C LYS A 48 30.64 0.77 16.71
N GLY A 49 31.26 -0.37 16.43
CA GLY A 49 31.10 -1.62 17.19
C GLY A 49 29.94 -2.49 16.69
N ASN A 50 29.75 -3.64 17.31
CA ASN A 50 28.81 -4.67 16.85
C ASN A 50 27.36 -4.15 16.76
N VAL A 51 26.97 -3.24 17.65
CA VAL A 51 25.64 -2.61 17.62
C VAL A 51 25.47 -1.72 16.39
N ASN A 52 26.49 -0.93 16.00
CA ASN A 52 26.46 -0.14 14.77
C ASN A 52 26.32 -1.04 13.53
N SER A 53 27.10 -2.13 13.47
CA SER A 53 27.03 -3.09 12.36
C SER A 53 25.64 -3.72 12.25
N SER A 54 25.07 -4.14 13.39
CA SER A 54 23.73 -4.72 13.44
C SER A 54 22.65 -3.71 13.03
N LEU A 55 22.76 -2.45 13.48
CA LEU A 55 21.86 -1.37 13.07
C LEU A 55 21.94 -1.10 11.56
N LYS A 56 23.14 -1.07 10.97
CA LYS A 56 23.31 -0.92 9.52
C LYS A 56 22.66 -2.07 8.75
N SER A 57 22.82 -3.31 9.20
CA SER A 57 22.13 -4.47 8.61
C SER A 57 20.62 -4.34 8.71
N TYR A 58 20.09 -3.94 9.88
CA TYR A 58 18.66 -3.72 10.07
C TYR A 58 18.12 -2.64 9.11
N ILE A 59 18.80 -1.48 9.02
CA ILE A 59 18.46 -0.41 8.06
C ILE A 59 18.45 -0.94 6.62
N SER A 60 19.42 -1.77 6.25
CA SER A 60 19.48 -2.37 4.92
C SER A 60 18.26 -3.25 4.63
N TYR A 61 17.79 -4.03 5.59
CA TYR A 61 16.55 -4.81 5.44
C TYR A 61 15.31 -3.92 5.40
N ALA A 62 15.21 -2.91 6.26
CA ALA A 62 14.09 -1.96 6.23
C ALA A 62 13.98 -1.25 4.87
N LYS A 63 15.10 -0.88 4.26
CA LYS A 63 15.13 -0.29 2.91
C LYS A 63 14.59 -1.21 1.82
N LYS A 64 14.60 -2.53 2.00
CA LYS A 64 14.00 -3.47 1.03
C LYS A 64 12.48 -3.39 0.99
N LEU A 65 11.85 -2.87 2.05
CA LEU A 65 10.40 -2.64 2.10
C LEU A 65 10.00 -1.40 1.30
N LYS A 66 10.95 -0.51 0.97
CA LYS A 66 10.68 0.71 0.23
C LYS A 66 10.07 0.39 -1.14
N GLY A 67 8.95 1.04 -1.45
CA GLY A 67 8.17 0.86 -2.67
C GLY A 67 7.28 -0.39 -2.67
N GLN A 68 7.49 -1.35 -1.76
CA GLN A 68 6.67 -2.56 -1.69
C GLN A 68 5.25 -2.24 -1.22
N ILE A 69 5.11 -1.29 -0.29
CA ILE A 69 3.81 -0.87 0.23
C ILE A 69 3.01 -0.15 -0.86
N ASN A 70 3.65 0.77 -1.58
CA ASN A 70 3.03 1.42 -2.75
C ASN A 70 2.66 0.44 -3.87
N ASN A 71 3.46 -0.60 -4.10
CA ASN A 71 3.11 -1.61 -5.09
C ASN A 71 1.88 -2.44 -4.66
N ALA A 72 1.79 -2.77 -3.38
CA ALA A 72 0.64 -3.48 -2.83
C ALA A 72 -0.64 -2.63 -2.90
N SER A 73 -0.57 -1.34 -2.55
CA SER A 73 -1.73 -0.44 -2.64
C SER A 73 -2.22 -0.26 -4.08
N LYS A 74 -1.30 -0.07 -5.05
CA LYS A 74 -1.64 -0.02 -6.48
C LYS A 74 -2.25 -1.32 -7.00
N THR A 75 -1.78 -2.46 -6.48
CA THR A 75 -2.37 -3.76 -6.80
C THR A 75 -3.81 -3.82 -6.30
N ALA A 76 -4.07 -3.40 -5.06
CA ALA A 76 -5.42 -3.35 -4.51
C ALA A 76 -6.35 -2.40 -5.30
N GLU A 77 -5.87 -1.20 -5.64
CA GLU A 77 -6.56 -0.25 -6.52
C GLU A 77 -6.92 -0.88 -7.89
N SER A 78 -5.97 -1.60 -8.48
CA SER A 78 -6.16 -2.26 -9.78
C SER A 78 -7.21 -3.38 -9.70
N GLN A 79 -7.25 -4.14 -8.60
CA GLN A 79 -8.27 -5.18 -8.42
C GLN A 79 -9.68 -4.59 -8.33
N VAL A 80 -9.86 -3.48 -7.60
CA VAL A 80 -11.16 -2.80 -7.54
C VAL A 80 -11.54 -2.22 -8.90
N THR A 81 -10.58 -1.63 -9.63
CA THR A 81 -10.81 -1.11 -10.98
C THR A 81 -11.24 -2.22 -11.95
N ASN A 82 -10.59 -3.38 -11.87
CA ASN A 82 -10.94 -4.53 -12.72
C ASN A 82 -12.31 -5.11 -12.35
N PHE A 83 -12.63 -5.15 -11.06
CA PHE A 83 -13.95 -5.58 -10.60
C PHE A 83 -15.06 -4.70 -11.18
N LEU A 84 -14.95 -3.37 -11.06
CA LEU A 84 -15.92 -2.43 -11.62
C LEU A 84 -16.11 -2.62 -13.13
N LYS A 85 -15.00 -2.75 -13.89
CA LYS A 85 -15.07 -3.03 -15.33
C LYS A 85 -15.83 -4.32 -15.65
N SER A 86 -15.62 -5.39 -14.88
CA SER A 86 -16.34 -6.65 -15.09
C SER A 86 -17.84 -6.53 -14.78
N ILE A 87 -18.23 -5.66 -13.85
CA ILE A 87 -19.63 -5.35 -13.59
C ILE A 87 -20.21 -4.55 -14.77
N ASP A 88 -19.54 -3.49 -15.21
CA ASP A 88 -19.96 -2.69 -16.37
C ASP A 88 -20.16 -3.55 -17.64
N GLU A 89 -19.26 -4.50 -17.88
CA GLU A 89 -19.36 -5.46 -19.00
C GLU A 89 -20.54 -6.41 -18.84
N ALA A 90 -20.85 -6.87 -17.62
CA ALA A 90 -21.97 -7.77 -17.35
C ALA A 90 -23.32 -7.05 -17.48
N ASP A 91 -23.41 -5.80 -17.04
CA ASP A 91 -24.61 -4.98 -17.12
C ASP A 91 -25.02 -4.68 -18.57
N GLN A 92 -24.08 -4.65 -19.51
CA GLN A 92 -24.38 -4.55 -20.94
C GLN A 92 -25.20 -5.71 -21.50
N TYR A 93 -25.27 -6.85 -20.81
CA TYR A 93 -26.09 -8.01 -21.22
C TYR A 93 -27.50 -8.00 -20.60
N LEU A 94 -27.79 -7.04 -19.72
CA LEU A 94 -29.10 -6.87 -19.07
C LEU A 94 -30.01 -5.85 -19.78
N PHE A 95 -29.50 -5.15 -20.81
CA PHE A 95 -30.22 -4.20 -21.67
C PHE A 95 -29.99 -4.50 -23.16
#